data_AF-A0A074Z6K3-F1
#
_entry.id   AF-A0A074Z6K3-F1
#
_cell.length_a   1.000
_cell.length_b   1.000
_cell.length_c   1.000
_cell.angle_alpha   90.00
_cell.angle_beta   90.00
_cell.angle_gamma   90.00
#
_symmetry.space_group_name_H-M   'P 1'
#
loop_
_entity.id
_entity.type
_entity.pdbx_description
1 polymer ?
#
loop_
_entity_poly.entity_id
_entity_poly.type
_entity_poly.pdbx_seq_one_letter_code
_entity_poly.pdbx_strand_id
1 'polypeptide(L)'
;MVPEPTFCRFTEKCEERAREKEATFHAYMDKYKYKKMVLYMDACFSGSIFQDILPSNVRIYATTSARDNEESYATFCNDKRIKDCPATEFSYAWITDSQY
;
A
#
# COMPACT_ATOMS: atom_id res chain seq x y z
N MET A 1 10.57 -4.36 24.66
CA MET A 1 10.80 -5.75 24.22
C MET A 1 9.54 -6.14 23.48
N VAL A 2 9.50 -5.82 22.17
CA VAL A 2 8.32 -6.11 21.33
C VAL A 2 8.42 -7.61 21.03
N PRO A 3 7.47 -8.44 21.50
CA PRO A 3 7.49 -9.86 21.19
C PRO A 3 7.42 -10.01 19.67
N GLU A 4 8.10 -11.01 19.11
CA GLU A 4 8.26 -11.22 17.67
C GLU A 4 7.00 -10.83 16.89
N PRO A 5 7.14 -10.08 15.77
CA PRO A 5 5.99 -9.65 15.00
C PRO A 5 5.28 -10.92 14.60
N THR A 6 4.09 -11.13 15.18
CA THR A 6 3.19 -12.17 14.74
C THR A 6 2.86 -11.76 13.32
N PHE A 7 3.59 -12.36 12.39
CA PHE A 7 3.42 -12.24 10.97
C PHE A 7 2.02 -12.78 10.71
N CYS A 8 1.03 -11.89 10.71
CA CYS A 8 -0.33 -12.30 10.47
C CYS A 8 -0.35 -12.83 9.05
N ARG A 9 -0.51 -14.16 8.93
CA ARG A 9 -0.51 -14.90 7.67
C ARG A 9 -1.63 -14.36 6.77
N PHE A 10 -1.31 -13.35 5.97
CA PHE A 10 -1.81 -13.17 4.61
C PHE A 10 -0.98 -14.02 3.63
N THR A 11 -0.36 -15.11 4.11
CA THR A 11 0.42 -16.02 3.27
C THR A 11 -0.53 -16.84 2.41
N GLU A 12 -0.89 -16.29 1.25
CA GLU A 12 -0.86 -17.11 0.03
C GLU A 12 -0.77 -16.30 -1.28
N LYS A 13 -0.98 -14.97 -1.31
CA LYS A 13 -0.75 -14.17 -2.54
C LYS A 13 -0.33 -12.71 -2.30
N CYS A 14 0.83 -12.47 -1.68
CA CYS A 14 1.52 -11.18 -1.85
C CYS A 14 2.24 -11.09 -3.22
N GLU A 15 2.28 -12.17 -4.01
CA GLU A 15 2.74 -12.15 -5.40
C GLU A 15 1.62 -11.72 -6.36
N GLU A 16 1.37 -10.42 -6.46
CA GLU A 16 0.73 -9.87 -7.67
C GLU A 16 1.75 -8.99 -8.39
N ARG A 17 2.42 -9.57 -9.41
CA ARG A 17 3.46 -8.91 -10.21
C ARG A 17 2.94 -7.62 -10.84
N ALA A 18 3.68 -6.52 -10.65
CA ALA A 18 3.39 -5.17 -11.15
C ALA A 18 3.16 -5.04 -12.68
N ARG A 19 3.61 -6.02 -13.49
CA ARG A 19 3.62 -5.94 -14.95
C ARG A 19 2.26 -5.68 -15.60
N GLU A 20 1.16 -6.18 -15.01
CA GLU A 20 -0.19 -5.94 -15.55
C GLU A 20 -0.72 -4.53 -15.20
N LYS A 21 -0.20 -3.93 -14.12
CA LYS A 21 -0.60 -2.60 -13.64
C LYS A 21 0.06 -1.47 -14.45
N GLU A 22 1.26 -1.70 -15.00
CA GLU A 22 2.01 -0.76 -15.84
C GLU A 22 1.17 -0.18 -17.00
N ALA A 23 0.61 -1.05 -17.84
CA ALA A 23 -0.12 -0.63 -19.04
C ALA A 23 -1.36 0.21 -18.72
N THR A 24 -2.07 -0.12 -17.64
CA THR A 24 -3.24 0.63 -17.19
C THR A 24 -2.85 2.00 -16.64
N PHE A 25 -1.76 2.06 -15.89
CA PHE A 25 -1.29 3.28 -15.27
C PHE A 25 -0.76 4.27 -16.30
N HIS A 26 0.00 3.81 -17.30
CA HIS A 26 0.43 4.60 -18.44
C HIS A 26 -0.76 5.14 -19.24
N ALA A 27 -1.77 4.29 -19.53
CA ALA A 27 -2.97 4.72 -20.22
C ALA A 27 -3.75 5.81 -19.45
N TYR A 28 -3.72 5.80 -18.12
CA TYR A 28 -4.34 6.84 -17.28
C TYR A 28 -3.56 8.17 -17.32
N MET A 29 -2.23 8.11 -17.33
CA MET A 29 -1.36 9.30 -17.38
C MET A 29 -1.50 10.04 -18.72
N ASP A 30 -1.52 9.32 -19.84
CA ASP A 30 -1.67 9.90 -21.19
C ASP A 30 -3.02 10.61 -21.38
N LYS A 31 -4.03 10.14 -20.63
CA LYS A 31 -5.38 10.71 -20.48
C LYS A 31 -5.43 12.20 -20.13
N TYR A 32 -4.47 12.70 -19.34
CA TYR A 32 -4.56 13.94 -18.55
C TYR A 32 -5.96 14.19 -17.96
N LYS A 33 -6.64 13.13 -17.51
CA LYS A 33 -8.03 13.20 -17.03
C LYS A 33 -8.15 13.79 -15.61
N TYR A 34 -7.04 14.18 -15.00
CA TYR A 34 -6.96 14.73 -13.65
C TYR A 34 -6.04 15.96 -13.60
N LYS A 35 -6.35 16.91 -12.72
CA LYS A 35 -5.51 18.10 -12.50
C LYS A 35 -4.34 17.80 -11.56
N LYS A 36 -4.60 17.10 -10.46
CA LYS A 36 -3.64 16.54 -9.49
C LYS A 36 -4.29 15.29 -8.88
N MET A 37 -3.51 14.26 -8.59
CA MET A 37 -3.98 13.01 -8.00
C MET A 37 -3.05 12.60 -6.85
N VAL A 38 -3.63 12.08 -5.77
CA VAL A 38 -2.90 11.52 -4.63
C VAL A 38 -3.31 10.06 -4.48
N LEU A 39 -2.35 9.16 -4.31
CA LEU A 39 -2.56 7.74 -4.12
C LEU A 39 -1.93 7.28 -2.80
N TYR A 40 -2.76 6.69 -1.95
CA TYR A 40 -2.33 5.96 -0.75
C TYR A 40 -2.42 4.47 -1.08
N MET A 41 -1.28 3.80 -1.13
CA MET A 41 -1.19 2.39 -1.51
C MET A 41 -0.76 1.55 -0.32
N ASP A 42 -1.63 0.65 0.10
CA ASP A 42 -1.35 -0.27 1.18
C ASP A 42 -1.30 -1.72 0.69
N ALA A 43 -0.08 -2.24 0.59
CA ALA A 43 0.20 -3.63 0.25
C ALA A 43 1.63 -3.98 0.65
N CYS A 44 1.91 -5.28 0.82
CA CYS A 44 3.28 -5.77 0.85
C CYS A 44 3.99 -5.41 -0.46
N PHE A 45 5.27 -5.03 -0.35
CA PHE A 45 6.08 -4.61 -1.50
C PHE A 45 5.46 -3.44 -2.29
N SER A 46 4.60 -2.63 -1.68
CA SER A 46 3.85 -1.56 -2.38
C SER A 46 4.75 -0.54 -3.06
N GLY A 47 5.98 -0.33 -2.57
CA GLY A 47 6.99 0.49 -3.25
C GLY A 47 7.34 -0.02 -4.66
N SER A 48 7.33 -1.33 -4.87
CA SER A 48 7.66 -1.95 -6.17
C SER A 48 6.61 -1.66 -7.26
N ILE A 49 5.40 -1.27 -6.89
CA ILE A 49 4.31 -0.93 -7.83
C ILE A 49 4.59 0.38 -8.56
N PHE A 50 5.38 1.28 -7.97
CA PHE A 50 5.66 2.60 -8.53
C PHE A 50 7.12 2.78 -8.94
N GLN A 51 7.98 1.85 -8.54
CA GLN A 51 9.38 1.81 -8.98
C GLN A 51 9.42 1.69 -10.50
N ASP A 52 10.11 2.63 -11.14
CA ASP A 52 10.26 2.76 -12.59
C ASP A 52 8.97 2.98 -13.42
N ILE A 53 7.79 3.03 -12.77
CA ILE A 53 6.48 3.20 -13.42
C ILE A 53 5.99 4.66 -13.34
N LEU A 54 6.31 5.36 -12.24
CA LEU A 54 5.86 6.73 -12.01
C LEU A 54 6.96 7.75 -12.39
N PRO A 55 6.91 8.36 -13.59
CA PRO A 55 7.91 9.34 -13.98
C PRO A 55 7.73 10.66 -13.21
N SER A 56 8.82 11.42 -13.04
CA SER A 56 8.84 12.64 -12.22
C SER A 56 8.01 13.81 -12.78
N ASN A 57 7.58 13.74 -14.04
CA ASN A 57 6.86 14.78 -14.76
C ASN A 57 5.33 14.63 -14.73
N VAL A 58 4.79 13.74 -13.90
CA VAL A 58 3.33 13.54 -13.77
C VAL A 58 2.75 14.22 -12.53
N ARG A 59 1.47 14.57 -12.60
CA ARG A 59 0.75 15.27 -11.50
C ARG A 59 0.15 14.29 -10.48
N ILE A 60 0.86 13.19 -10.20
CA ILE A 60 0.48 12.15 -9.25
C ILE A 60 1.49 12.16 -8.10
N TYR A 61 1.00 12.15 -6.88
CA TYR A 61 1.80 11.89 -5.68
C TYR A 61 1.35 10.55 -5.09
N ALA A 62 2.28 9.62 -4.87
CA ALA A 62 2.00 8.32 -4.28
C ALA A 62 2.75 8.15 -2.96
N THR A 63 2.06 7.60 -1.97
CA THR A 63 2.65 7.14 -0.71
C THR A 63 2.31 5.65 -0.53
N THR A 64 3.29 4.89 -0.06
CA THR A 64 3.21 3.42 0.04
C THR A 64 3.40 2.99 1.49
N SER A 65 2.73 1.92 1.89
CA SER A 65 2.86 1.35 3.24
C SER A 65 4.18 0.65 3.47
N ALA A 66 4.85 0.20 2.40
CA ALA A 66 6.12 -0.51 2.46
C ALA A 66 7.05 -0.13 1.29
N ARG A 67 8.34 -0.45 1.42
CA ARG A 67 9.34 -0.36 0.34
C ARG A 67 9.12 -1.44 -0.71
N ASP A 68 9.98 -1.46 -1.72
CA ASP A 68 9.99 -2.47 -2.78
C ASP A 68 10.31 -3.89 -2.31
N ASN A 69 11.03 -4.02 -1.20
CA ASN A 69 11.46 -5.29 -0.61
C ASN A 69 11.00 -5.50 0.84
N GLU A 70 9.98 -4.76 1.27
CA GLU A 70 9.47 -4.78 2.63
C GLU A 70 7.99 -5.16 2.66
N GLU A 71 7.58 -5.84 3.73
CA GLU A 71 6.19 -6.19 3.96
C GLU A 71 5.46 -5.12 4.78
N SER A 72 4.16 -4.97 4.51
CA SER A 72 3.29 -4.06 5.28
C SER A 72 2.81 -4.74 6.56
N TYR A 73 2.56 -3.95 7.61
CA TYR A 73 2.17 -4.48 8.91
C TYR A 73 0.65 -4.41 9.18
N ALA A 74 0.11 -5.49 9.73
CA ALA A 74 -1.24 -5.53 10.28
C ALA A 74 -1.25 -4.98 11.73
N THR A 75 -2.38 -4.41 12.16
CA THR A 75 -2.56 -3.88 13.52
C THR A 75 -3.87 -4.35 14.17
N PHE A 76 -3.96 -4.22 15.49
CA PHE A 76 -5.07 -4.72 16.33
C PHE A 76 -5.29 -6.24 16.28
N CYS A 77 -4.23 -7.02 16.11
CA CYS A 77 -4.31 -8.47 15.96
C CYS A 77 -4.52 -9.25 17.28
N ASN A 78 -4.33 -8.61 18.43
CA ASN A 78 -4.35 -9.25 19.74
C ASN A 78 -5.71 -9.11 20.47
N ASP A 79 -6.81 -9.32 19.75
CA ASP A 79 -8.15 -9.30 20.34
C ASP A 79 -8.61 -10.72 20.71
N LYS A 80 -9.25 -10.90 21.87
CA LYS A 80 -9.71 -12.22 22.34
C LYS A 80 -10.98 -12.70 21.63
N ARG A 81 -11.73 -11.79 21.00
CA ARG A 81 -13.01 -12.03 20.32
C ARG A 81 -12.86 -12.04 18.81
N ILE A 82 -11.90 -11.28 18.27
CA ILE A 82 -11.64 -11.17 16.83
C ILE A 82 -10.35 -11.94 16.51
N LYS A 83 -10.45 -12.94 15.63
CA LYS A 83 -9.31 -13.78 15.22
C LYS A 83 -8.41 -13.15 14.16
N ASP A 84 -8.95 -12.20 13.41
CA ASP A 84 -8.28 -11.51 12.33
C ASP A 84 -7.79 -10.12 12.78
N CYS A 85 -6.84 -9.55 12.05
CA CYS A 85 -6.45 -8.15 12.25
C CYS A 85 -7.42 -7.24 11.50
N PRO A 86 -8.16 -6.35 12.18
CA PRO A 86 -9.17 -5.53 11.53
C PRO A 86 -8.59 -4.35 10.73
N ALA A 87 -7.29 -4.06 10.84
CA ALA A 87 -6.64 -2.97 10.11
C ALA A 87 -5.16 -3.26 9.84
N THR A 88 -4.54 -2.38 9.04
CA THR A 88 -3.09 -2.27 8.84
C THR A 88 -2.57 -0.99 9.49
N GLU A 89 -1.29 -0.97 9.84
CA GLU A 89 -0.66 0.16 10.52
C GLU A 89 -0.74 1.43 9.66
N PHE A 90 -0.35 1.33 8.39
CA PHE A 90 -0.37 2.45 7.46
C PHE A 90 -1.79 2.99 7.25
N SER A 91 -2.76 2.12 6.93
CA SER A 91 -4.12 2.56 6.68
C SER A 91 -4.77 3.17 7.90
N TYR A 92 -4.56 2.55 9.07
CA TYR A 92 -5.06 3.12 10.33
C TYR A 92 -4.46 4.51 10.59
N ALA A 93 -3.15 4.68 10.40
CA ALA A 93 -2.47 5.94 10.65
C ALA A 93 -3.02 7.09 9.79
N TRP A 94 -3.06 6.94 8.45
CA TRP A 94 -3.50 8.06 7.59
C TRP A 94 -5.01 8.34 7.70
N ILE A 95 -5.84 7.30 7.87
CA ILE A 95 -7.29 7.46 7.99
C ILE A 95 -7.65 8.17 9.30
N THR A 96 -6.96 7.85 10.39
CA THR A 96 -7.24 8.48 11.69
C THR A 96 -6.67 9.89 11.82
N ASP A 97 -5.50 10.15 11.24
CA ASP A 97 -4.91 11.49 11.14
C ASP A 97 -5.81 12.44 10.34
N SER A 98 -6.46 11.95 9.27
CA SER A 98 -7.31 12.77 8.39
C SER A 98 -8.74 13.00 8.90
N GLN A 99 -9.11 12.43 10.05
CA GLN A 99 -10.47 12.54 10.59
C GLN A 99 -10.72 13.81 11.41
N TYR A 100 -9.69 14.63 11.64
CA TYR A 100 -9.73 15.87 12.40
C TYR A 100 -9.02 17.00 11.66
#